data_AF-A0A353NA24-F1
#
_entry.id   AF-A0A353NA24-F1
#
_cell.length_a   1.000
_cell.length_b   1.000
_cell.length_c   1.000
_cell.angle_alpha   90.00
_cell.angle_beta   90.00
_cell.angle_gamma   90.00
#
_symmetry.space_group_name_H-M   'P 1'
#
loop_
_entity.id
_entity.type
_entity.pdbx_description
1 polymer ?
#
loop_
_entity_poly.entity_id
_entity_poly.type
_entity_poly.pdbx_seq_one_letter_code
_entity_poly.pdbx_strand_id
1 'polypeptide(L)'
;GIFPDRHTNLVSPFIDIPILTGMGDGRNFINILTSDVVVALPGRSGTISEIALALKNGKNVILLNFSLGDLFVEYQKAGIMIFVSKPEEVIEEVKKICLS
;
A
#
# COMPACT_ATOMS: atom_id res chain seq x y z
N GLY A 1 -7.05 -8.12 -8.30
CA GLY A 1 -5.64 -7.72 -8.49
C GLY A 1 -5.54 -6.73 -9.65
N ILE A 2 -4.80 -5.64 -9.49
CA ILE A 2 -4.65 -4.58 -10.50
C ILE A 2 -3.33 -4.77 -11.28
N PHE A 3 -3.42 -5.07 -12.56
CA PHE A 3 -2.28 -5.47 -13.40
C PHE A 3 -1.76 -4.35 -14.32
N PRO A 4 -0.43 -4.29 -14.57
CA PRO A 4 0.18 -3.31 -15.48
C PRO A 4 -0.27 -3.47 -16.91
N ASP A 5 -0.42 -4.72 -17.33
CA ASP A 5 -0.49 -5.09 -18.73
C ASP A 5 -1.92 -5.39 -19.16
N ARG A 6 -2.08 -5.68 -20.46
CA ARG A 6 -3.37 -5.96 -21.10
C ARG A 6 -3.66 -7.46 -21.25
N HIS A 7 -2.83 -8.31 -20.67
CA HIS A 7 -2.88 -9.77 -20.89
C HIS A 7 -2.97 -10.51 -19.57
N THR A 8 -3.70 -11.63 -19.58
CA THR A 8 -3.91 -12.49 -18.40
C THR A 8 -2.85 -13.56 -18.23
N ASN A 9 -1.85 -13.62 -19.11
CA ASN A 9 -0.88 -14.72 -19.21
C ASN A 9 -0.04 -14.94 -17.93
N LEU A 10 -0.02 -13.96 -17.01
CA LEU A 10 0.73 -13.99 -15.75
C LEU A 10 -0.18 -13.85 -14.52
N VAL A 11 -1.50 -14.06 -14.68
CA VAL A 11 -2.45 -13.93 -13.56
C VAL A 11 -2.39 -15.20 -12.71
N SER A 12 -2.07 -15.02 -11.42
CA SER A 12 -2.06 -16.08 -10.42
C SER A 12 -3.46 -16.69 -10.23
N PRO A 13 -3.58 -18.01 -9.96
CA PRO A 13 -4.87 -18.65 -9.65
C PRO A 13 -5.49 -18.14 -8.34
N PHE A 14 -4.74 -17.43 -7.51
CA PHE A 14 -5.23 -16.85 -6.25
C PHE A 14 -5.91 -15.47 -6.44
N ILE A 15 -6.16 -15.04 -7.68
CA ILE A 15 -6.83 -13.77 -7.97
C ILE A 15 -8.24 -14.03 -8.47
N ASP A 16 -9.23 -13.58 -7.69
CA ASP A 16 -10.64 -13.71 -8.05
C ASP A 16 -11.04 -12.76 -9.20
N ILE A 17 -10.61 -11.51 -9.12
CA ILE A 17 -10.97 -10.46 -10.09
C ILE A 17 -9.69 -9.78 -10.61
N PRO A 18 -9.21 -10.15 -11.80
CA PRO A 18 -8.12 -9.45 -12.47
C PRO A 18 -8.62 -8.18 -13.16
N ILE A 19 -8.04 -7.03 -12.82
CA ILE A 19 -8.28 -5.74 -13.50
C ILE A 19 -7.04 -5.42 -14.34
N LEU A 20 -7.17 -5.57 -15.66
CA LEU A 20 -6.09 -5.30 -16.62
C LEU A 20 -6.12 -3.81 -17.00
N THR A 21 -5.10 -3.05 -16.59
CA THR A 21 -5.13 -1.59 -16.77
C THR A 21 -4.42 -1.13 -18.04
N GLY A 22 -3.38 -1.85 -18.48
CA GLY A 22 -2.49 -1.36 -19.54
C GLY A 22 -1.76 -0.05 -19.20
N MET A 23 -1.65 0.30 -17.91
CA MET A 23 -1.12 1.58 -17.42
C MET A 23 0.33 1.49 -16.93
N GLY A 24 0.97 0.31 -16.97
CA GLY A 24 2.30 0.14 -16.38
C GLY A 24 2.30 0.54 -14.90
N ASP A 25 3.19 1.44 -14.51
CA ASP A 25 3.28 1.98 -13.14
C ASP A 25 2.14 2.96 -12.79
N GLY A 26 1.46 3.52 -13.79
CA GLY A 26 0.31 4.41 -13.58
C GLY A 26 -0.84 3.74 -12.82
N ARG A 27 -0.91 2.41 -12.84
CA ARG A 27 -1.90 1.62 -12.08
C ARG A 27 -1.77 1.79 -10.57
N ASN A 28 -0.60 2.23 -10.08
CA ASN A 28 -0.37 2.41 -8.66
C ASN A 28 -1.32 3.46 -8.08
N PHE A 29 -1.72 4.46 -8.86
CA PHE A 29 -2.78 5.39 -8.45
C PHE A 29 -4.11 4.70 -8.18
N ILE A 30 -4.47 3.69 -8.98
CA ILE A 30 -5.69 2.92 -8.75
C ILE A 30 -5.56 2.18 -7.42
N ASN A 31 -4.46 1.45 -7.20
CA ASN A 31 -4.21 0.77 -5.92
C ASN A 31 -4.36 1.72 -4.72
N ILE A 32 -3.80 2.92 -4.80
CA ILE A 32 -3.86 3.90 -3.71
C ILE A 32 -5.27 4.48 -3.53
N LEU A 33 -5.90 4.96 -4.60
CA LEU A 33 -7.17 5.67 -4.50
C LEU A 33 -8.32 4.76 -4.09
N THR A 34 -8.28 3.48 -4.48
CA THR A 34 -9.30 2.48 -4.14
C THR A 34 -9.03 1.75 -2.83
N SER A 35 -7.98 2.10 -2.09
CA SER A 35 -7.68 1.51 -0.78
C SER A 35 -8.08 2.46 0.36
N ASP A 36 -8.66 1.91 1.43
CA ASP A 36 -8.90 2.67 2.67
C ASP A 36 -7.61 2.82 3.48
N VAL A 37 -6.83 1.73 3.55
CA VAL A 37 -5.53 1.65 4.23
C VAL A 37 -4.52 0.94 3.31
N VAL A 38 -3.28 1.40 3.32
CA VAL A 38 -2.17 0.77 2.58
C VAL A 38 -1.24 0.09 3.55
N VAL A 39 -1.01 -1.21 3.37
CA VAL A 39 -0.02 -1.97 4.16
C VAL A 39 1.19 -2.24 3.28
N ALA A 40 2.35 -1.74 3.70
CA ALA A 40 3.60 -1.92 2.97
C ALA A 40 4.53 -2.90 3.70
N LEU A 41 5.02 -3.89 2.97
CA LEU A 41 6.04 -4.84 3.40
C LEU A 41 7.42 -4.44 2.86
N PRO A 42 8.54 -5.00 3.39
CA PRO A 42 9.87 -4.67 2.92
C PRO A 42 10.02 -4.86 1.42
N GLY A 43 10.41 -3.78 0.75
CA GLY A 43 10.46 -3.72 -0.70
C GLY A 43 11.59 -2.82 -1.21
N ARG A 44 11.53 -2.49 -2.50
CA ARG A 44 12.51 -1.63 -3.18
C ARG A 44 11.88 -0.29 -3.57
N SER A 45 12.51 0.43 -4.49
CA SER A 45 12.05 1.73 -5.01
C SER A 45 10.59 1.75 -5.46
N GLY A 46 10.07 0.66 -6.05
CA GLY A 46 8.66 0.54 -6.43
C GLY A 46 7.72 0.67 -5.23
N THR A 47 7.98 -0.09 -4.15
CA THR A 47 7.20 -0.03 -2.92
C THR A 47 7.33 1.33 -2.23
N ILE A 48 8.53 1.91 -2.21
CA ILE A 48 8.75 3.26 -1.63
C ILE A 48 7.95 4.32 -2.42
N SER A 49 7.88 4.20 -3.75
CA SER A 49 7.05 5.07 -4.60
C SER A 49 5.56 4.95 -4.26
N GLU A 50 5.06 3.72 -4.06
CA GLU A 50 3.67 3.49 -3.66
C GLU A 50 3.37 4.06 -2.26
N ILE A 51 4.28 3.90 -1.30
CA ILE A 51 4.20 4.52 0.04
C ILE A 51 4.11 6.06 -0.10
N ALA A 52 5.04 6.66 -0.84
CA ALA A 52 5.05 8.11 -1.05
C ALA A 52 3.75 8.60 -1.71
N LEU A 53 3.24 7.85 -2.68
CA LEU A 53 2.00 8.15 -3.37
C LEU A 53 0.79 8.05 -2.43
N ALA A 54 0.74 7.03 -1.58
CA ALA A 54 -0.29 6.86 -0.56
C ALA A 54 -0.34 8.05 0.40
N LEU A 55 0.81 8.39 0.99
CA LEU A 55 0.94 9.50 1.93
C LEU A 55 0.55 10.84 1.31
N LYS A 56 1.00 11.10 0.07
CA LYS A 56 0.63 12.31 -0.68
C LYS A 56 -0.87 12.44 -0.92
N ASN A 57 -1.59 11.32 -1.04
CA ASN A 57 -3.04 11.27 -1.18
C ASN A 57 -3.78 11.16 0.16
N GLY A 58 -3.09 11.36 1.29
CA GLY A 58 -3.68 11.35 2.62
C GLY A 58 -4.16 9.98 3.09
N LYS A 59 -3.68 8.90 2.48
CA LYS A 59 -4.02 7.53 2.91
C LYS A 59 -3.21 7.14 4.13
N ASN A 60 -3.85 6.42 5.05
CA ASN A 60 -3.15 5.80 6.17
C ASN A 60 -2.25 4.67 5.65
N VAL A 61 -0.98 4.68 6.05
CA VAL A 61 0.02 3.70 5.66
C VAL A 61 0.55 2.98 6.88
N ILE A 62 0.49 1.65 6.86
CA ILE A 62 1.07 0.77 7.88
C ILE A 62 2.29 0.08 7.29
N LEU A 63 3.47 0.32 7.87
CA LEU A 63 4.71 -0.34 7.52
C LEU A 63 4.87 -1.60 8.38
N LEU A 64 4.80 -2.78 7.77
CA LEU A 64 5.06 -4.04 8.45
C LEU A 64 6.53 -4.43 8.28
N ASN A 65 7.29 -4.34 9.38
CA ASN A 65 8.72 -4.69 9.42
C ASN A 65 9.56 -3.96 8.35
N PHE A 66 9.11 -2.79 7.89
CA PHE A 66 9.79 -1.99 6.88
C PHE A 66 10.18 -0.63 7.44
N SER A 67 11.39 -0.54 8.00
CA SER A 67 11.92 0.73 8.51
C SER A 67 12.42 1.61 7.36
N LEU A 68 11.92 2.84 7.29
CA LEU A 68 12.36 3.87 6.33
C LEU A 68 13.26 4.95 6.97
N GLY A 69 13.67 4.76 8.23
CA GLY A 69 14.40 5.77 8.99
C GLY A 69 13.59 7.07 9.11
N ASP A 70 14.23 8.20 8.83
CA ASP A 70 13.61 9.53 8.93
C ASP A 70 12.82 9.94 7.68
N LEU A 71 12.80 9.08 6.65
CA LEU A 71 12.00 9.35 5.46
C LEU A 71 10.51 9.39 5.86
N PHE A 72 9.82 10.46 5.48
CA PHE A 72 8.41 10.68 5.80
C PHE A 72 8.11 10.84 7.31
N VAL A 73 9.08 11.26 8.12
CA VAL A 73 8.89 11.47 9.58
C VAL A 73 7.73 12.41 9.92
N GLU A 74 7.43 13.39 9.06
CA GLU A 74 6.28 14.29 9.25
C GLU A 74 4.95 13.53 9.23
N TYR A 75 4.83 12.51 8.38
CA TYR A 75 3.64 11.67 8.28
C TYR A 75 3.52 10.69 9.45
N GLN A 76 4.64 10.24 10.02
CA GLN A 76 4.63 9.50 11.29
C GLN A 76 4.13 10.38 12.43
N LYS A 77 4.65 11.61 12.53
CA LYS A 77 4.21 12.58 13.55
C LYS A 77 2.73 12.95 13.40
N ALA A 78 2.23 13.01 12.17
CA ALA A 78 0.82 13.23 11.87
C ALA A 78 -0.08 12.01 12.17
N GLY A 79 0.50 10.85 12.51
CA GLY A 79 -0.25 9.62 12.79
C GLY A 79 -0.77 8.90 11.56
N ILE A 80 -0.44 9.36 10.34
CA ILE A 80 -0.90 8.73 9.10
C ILE A 80 0.06 7.67 8.56
N MET A 81 1.28 7.59 9.11
CA MET A 81 2.23 6.51 8.84
C MET A 81 2.61 5.80 10.14
N ILE A 82 2.26 4.52 10.25
CA ILE A 82 2.45 3.70 11.46
C ILE A 82 3.42 2.57 11.15
N PHE A 83 4.36 2.31 12.05
CA PHE A 83 5.25 1.14 11.95
C PHE A 83 4.82 0.06 12.93
N VAL A 84 4.74 -1.17 12.45
CA VAL A 84 4.43 -2.37 13.24
C VAL A 84 5.39 -3.50 12.89
N SER A 85 5.59 -4.43 13.83
CA SER A 85 6.55 -5.53 13.66
C SER A 85 5.88 -6.86 13.35
N LYS A 86 4.57 -6.98 13.61
CA LYS A 86 3.82 -8.24 13.47
C LYS A 86 2.55 -8.08 12.63
N PRO A 87 2.13 -9.12 11.91
CA PRO A 87 0.88 -9.09 11.14
C PRO A 87 -0.35 -8.82 12.00
N GLU A 88 -0.40 -9.30 13.24
CA GLU A 88 -1.56 -9.10 14.12
C GLU A 88 -1.76 -7.61 14.46
N GLU A 89 -0.66 -6.89 14.67
CA GLU A 89 -0.64 -5.44 14.91
C GLU A 89 -1.19 -4.68 13.68
N VAL A 90 -0.89 -5.13 12.46
CA VAL A 90 -1.47 -4.55 11.23
C VAL A 90 -2.99 -4.65 11.27
N ILE A 91 -3.53 -5.82 11.63
CA ILE A 91 -4.98 -6.04 11.66
C ILE A 91 -5.65 -5.17 12.73
N GLU A 92 -5.01 -4.99 13.89
CA GLU A 92 -5.50 -4.10 14.93
C GLU A 92 -5.56 -2.64 14.46
N GLU A 93 -4.52 -2.14 13.82
CA GLU A 93 -4.48 -0.76 13.29
C GLU A 93 -5.49 -0.56 12.14
N VAL A 94 -5.61 -1.52 11.22
CA VAL A 94 -6.62 -1.46 10.15
C VAL A 94 -8.03 -1.37 10.75
N LYS A 95 -8.34 -2.16 11.79
CA LYS A 95 -9.64 -2.08 12.47
C LYS A 95 -9.87 -0.72 13.12
N LYS A 96 -8.87 -0.13 13.77
CA LYS A 96 -8.99 1.20 14.39
C LYS A 96 -9.30 2.26 13.34
N ILE A 97 -8.64 2.21 12.18
CA ILE A 97 -8.81 3.18 11.10
C ILE A 97 -10.15 3.04 10.38
N CYS A 98 -10.58 1.81 10.08
CA CYS A 98 -11.80 1.59 9.28
C CYS A 98 -13.10 1.57 10.09
N LEU A 99 -13.02 1.42 11.43
CA LEU A 99 -14.19 1.36 12.31
C LEU A 99 -14.39 2.64 13.14
N SER A 100 -13.53 3.65 12.98
CA SER A 100 -13.69 5.00 13.55
C SER A 100 -14.60 5.86 12.68
#